data_AF-A0A925ZN36-F1
#
_entry.id   AF-A0A925ZN36-F1
#
_cell.length_a   1.000
_cell.length_b   1.000
_cell.length_c   1.000
_cell.angle_alpha   90.00
_cell.angle_beta   90.00
_cell.angle_gamma   90.00
#
_symmetry.space_group_name_H-M   'P 1'
#
loop_
_entity.id
_entity.type
_entity.pdbx_description
1 polymer ?
#
loop_
_entity_poly.entity_id
_entity_poly.type
_entity_poly.pdbx_seq_one_letter_code
_entity_poly.pdbx_strand_id
1 'polypeptide(L)'
;MTTPRIFVLAALLLACDKSNPPATETPAPTSDGATTATPTEPTPAADCKPTGCSGIVCSDEEVMTTCEFKPEYACYKDQTCARQDDGECGWTKTPELDACLADPPPVQ
;
A
#
# COMPACT_ATOMS: atom_id res chain seq x y z
N MET A 1 -10.51 44.08 52.50
CA MET A 1 -9.23 44.30 51.80
C MET A 1 -9.31 43.55 50.50
N THR A 2 -9.25 44.29 49.40
CA THR A 2 -9.57 43.93 48.01
C THR A 2 -8.31 44.14 47.17
N THR A 3 -7.84 43.13 46.43
CA THR A 3 -6.66 43.20 45.52
C THR A 3 -6.78 42.03 44.52
N PRO A 4 -6.48 42.20 43.22
CA PRO A 4 -7.55 42.20 42.21
C PRO A 4 -7.39 41.14 41.11
N ARG A 5 -8.47 41.00 40.34
CA ARG A 5 -8.45 40.47 38.97
C ARG A 5 -7.60 41.39 38.09
N ILE A 6 -6.47 40.90 37.59
CA ILE A 6 -5.75 41.54 36.48
C ILE A 6 -5.83 40.60 35.29
N PHE A 7 -6.66 41.02 34.33
CA PHE A 7 -6.56 40.70 32.92
C PHE A 7 -5.14 41.06 32.43
N VAL A 8 -4.40 40.09 31.88
CA VAL A 8 -3.36 40.40 30.90
C VAL A 8 -3.78 39.76 29.59
N LEU A 9 -4.21 40.64 28.70
CA LEU A 9 -4.42 40.45 27.28
C LEU A 9 -3.13 40.02 26.57
N ALA A 10 -3.35 39.30 25.47
CA ALA A 10 -2.64 39.44 24.20
C ALA A 10 -1.16 39.01 24.14
N ALA A 11 -0.94 37.85 23.51
CA ALA A 11 0.08 37.70 22.48
C ALA A 11 -0.33 36.56 21.53
N LEU A 12 -1.24 36.89 20.61
CA LEU A 12 -1.42 36.18 19.36
C LEU A 12 -0.28 36.61 18.41
N LEU A 13 0.25 35.64 17.65
CA LEU A 13 1.07 35.78 16.42
C LEU A 13 2.60 35.83 16.56
N LEU A 14 3.26 35.09 15.65
CA LEU A 14 4.70 34.92 15.35
C LEU A 14 5.41 33.86 16.23
N ALA A 15 5.83 32.69 15.74
CA ALA A 15 6.19 32.28 14.39
C ALA A 15 5.99 30.76 14.20
N CYS A 16 5.19 30.37 13.19
CA CYS A 16 5.44 29.11 12.50
C CYS A 16 6.57 29.39 11.52
N ASP A 17 7.74 28.81 11.81
CA ASP A 17 8.97 29.01 11.06
C ASP A 17 8.76 28.63 9.58
N LYS A 18 8.91 29.65 8.75
CA LYS A 18 8.71 29.67 7.31
C LYS A 18 10.01 29.18 6.65
N SER A 19 10.31 27.90 6.83
CA SER A 19 11.44 27.24 6.17
C SER A 19 11.07 25.83 5.70
N ASN A 20 9.94 25.70 5.01
CA ASN A 20 9.73 24.55 4.12
C ASN A 20 10.47 24.86 2.81
N PRO A 21 11.61 24.22 2.49
CA PRO A 21 12.21 24.37 1.17
C PRO A 21 11.21 23.89 0.12
N PRO A 22 11.20 24.47 -1.10
CA PRO A 22 10.45 23.86 -2.18
C PRO A 22 11.01 22.46 -2.37
N ALA A 23 10.14 21.46 -2.33
CA ALA A 23 10.47 20.14 -2.84
C ALA A 23 10.95 20.37 -4.28
N THR A 24 12.25 20.19 -4.51
CA THR A 24 12.78 20.10 -5.86
C THR A 24 12.14 18.87 -6.45
N GLU A 25 11.07 19.11 -7.22
CA GLU A 25 10.39 18.09 -7.99
C GLU A 25 11.44 17.45 -8.88
N THR A 26 11.83 16.24 -8.51
CA THR A 26 12.51 15.34 -9.42
C THR A 26 11.56 15.17 -10.60
N PRO A 27 11.95 15.50 -11.84
CA PRO A 27 11.08 15.27 -12.97
C PRO A 27 10.71 13.79 -12.96
N ALA A 28 9.41 13.50 -12.90
CA ALA A 28 8.91 12.15 -13.11
C ALA A 28 9.54 11.60 -14.40
N PRO A 29 9.91 10.31 -14.47
CA PRO A 29 10.18 9.71 -15.76
C PRO A 29 8.88 9.80 -16.55
N THR A 30 8.85 10.69 -17.56
CA THR A 30 7.77 10.68 -18.53
C THR A 30 7.89 9.37 -19.29
N SER A 31 7.09 8.39 -18.88
CA SER A 31 6.88 7.17 -19.64
C SER A 31 5.94 7.52 -20.80
N ASP A 32 6.45 8.24 -21.80
CA ASP A 32 5.80 8.40 -23.10
C ASP A 32 5.93 7.09 -23.89
N GLY A 33 5.34 6.03 -23.34
CA GLY A 33 5.13 4.77 -24.03
C GLY A 33 3.87 4.86 -24.86
N ALA A 34 3.92 5.58 -25.98
CA ALA A 34 2.91 5.50 -27.02
C ALA A 34 2.98 4.08 -27.64
N THR A 35 2.28 3.14 -27.00
CA THR A 35 2.09 1.81 -27.57
C THR A 35 1.11 1.95 -28.73
N THR A 36 1.63 1.83 -29.95
CA THR A 36 0.84 1.62 -31.15
C THR A 36 0.04 0.34 -30.93
N ALA A 37 -1.29 0.48 -30.82
CA ALA A 37 -2.22 -0.64 -30.78
C ALA A 37 -2.27 -1.31 -32.17
N THR A 38 -1.31 -2.18 -32.43
CA THR A 38 -1.47 -3.26 -33.41
C THR A 38 -2.49 -4.24 -32.85
N PRO A 39 -3.42 -4.80 -33.65
CA PRO A 39 -4.36 -5.81 -33.17
C PRO A 39 -3.58 -7.03 -32.64
N THR A 40 -3.61 -7.19 -31.32
CA THR A 40 -2.89 -8.21 -30.55
C THR A 40 -3.59 -9.55 -30.71
N GLU A 41 -2.91 -10.50 -31.36
CA GLU A 41 -3.13 -11.93 -31.11
C GLU A 41 -3.05 -12.16 -29.59
N PRO A 42 -3.95 -12.92 -28.95
CA PRO A 42 -3.96 -13.02 -27.49
C PRO A 42 -2.64 -13.62 -27.01
N THR A 43 -1.77 -12.78 -26.44
CA THR A 43 -0.59 -13.21 -25.71
C THR A 43 -1.07 -14.15 -24.60
N PRO A 44 -0.44 -15.32 -24.41
CA PRO A 44 -0.79 -16.19 -23.29
C PRO A 44 -0.68 -15.39 -21.99
N ALA A 45 -1.75 -15.42 -21.18
CA ALA A 45 -1.79 -14.73 -19.90
C ALA A 45 -0.63 -15.22 -19.02
N ALA A 46 0.06 -14.28 -18.37
CA ALA A 46 1.18 -14.60 -17.49
C ALA A 46 0.74 -15.50 -16.32
N ASP A 47 1.70 -16.17 -15.70
CA ASP A 47 1.46 -17.00 -14.53
C ASP A 47 1.16 -16.13 -13.29
N CYS A 48 0.23 -16.58 -12.46
CA CYS A 48 -0.05 -15.94 -11.17
C CYS A 48 1.17 -16.03 -10.25
N LYS A 49 1.53 -14.93 -9.61
CA LYS A 49 2.63 -14.85 -8.66
C LYS A 49 2.29 -13.99 -7.43
N PRO A 50 2.89 -14.28 -6.27
CA PRO A 50 2.89 -13.34 -5.16
C PRO A 50 3.62 -12.05 -5.56
N THR A 51 2.99 -10.91 -5.30
CA THR A 51 3.47 -9.57 -5.59
C THR A 51 2.98 -8.59 -4.50
N GLY A 52 3.27 -7.30 -4.63
CA GLY A 52 3.06 -6.33 -3.56
C GLY A 52 4.10 -6.44 -2.45
N CYS A 53 4.08 -5.46 -1.55
CA CYS A 53 4.99 -5.46 -0.42
C CYS A 53 4.68 -6.65 0.50
N SER A 54 5.71 -7.41 0.88
CA SER A 54 5.59 -8.67 1.63
C SER A 54 4.85 -9.81 0.90
N GLY A 55 4.59 -9.69 -0.41
CA GLY A 55 3.96 -10.76 -1.19
C GLY A 55 2.49 -10.99 -0.83
N ILE A 56 1.75 -9.92 -0.50
CA ILE A 56 0.36 -10.00 -0.01
C ILE A 56 -0.68 -10.06 -1.13
N VAL A 57 -0.30 -9.76 -2.37
CA VAL A 57 -1.18 -9.78 -3.54
C VAL A 57 -0.83 -10.99 -4.40
N CYS A 58 -1.83 -11.72 -4.89
CA CYS A 58 -1.64 -12.73 -5.93
C CYS A 58 -2.13 -12.14 -7.25
N SER A 59 -1.26 -12.00 -8.25
CA SER A 59 -1.58 -11.42 -9.56
C SER A 59 -0.69 -11.99 -10.64
N ASP A 60 -1.15 -11.96 -11.89
CA ASP A 60 -0.35 -12.21 -13.09
C ASP A 60 0.53 -11.00 -13.46
N GLU A 61 0.25 -9.83 -12.89
CA GLU A 61 1.00 -8.58 -13.05
C GLU A 61 1.86 -8.25 -11.81
N GLU A 62 2.77 -7.30 -11.94
CA GLU A 62 3.47 -6.72 -10.79
C GLU A 62 2.62 -5.62 -10.16
N VAL A 63 2.22 -5.81 -8.91
CA VAL A 63 1.39 -4.84 -8.18
C VAL A 63 2.24 -4.18 -7.11
N MET A 64 2.30 -2.85 -7.13
CA MET A 64 2.92 -2.06 -6.07
C MET A 64 1.86 -1.71 -5.02
N THR A 65 2.13 -2.05 -3.77
CA THR A 65 1.29 -1.69 -2.62
C THR A 65 2.05 -0.77 -1.67
N THR A 66 1.37 -0.18 -0.71
CA THR A 66 2.04 0.38 0.47
C THR A 66 2.77 -0.72 1.24
N CYS A 67 3.88 -0.38 1.88
CA CYS A 67 4.66 -1.29 2.73
C CYS A 67 4.23 -1.18 4.19
N GLU A 68 2.95 -1.42 4.45
CA GLU A 68 2.44 -1.54 5.81
C GLU A 68 2.93 -2.84 6.44
N PHE A 69 3.13 -2.84 7.76
CA PHE A 69 3.49 -4.04 8.50
C PHE A 69 2.31 -4.49 9.34
N LYS A 70 1.61 -5.52 8.85
CA LYS A 70 0.43 -6.07 9.51
C LYS A 70 0.60 -7.58 9.78
N PRO A 71 0.21 -8.09 10.96
CA PRO A 71 0.32 -9.51 11.32
C PRO A 71 -0.25 -10.48 10.29
N GLU A 72 -1.38 -10.14 9.69
CA GLU A 72 -2.11 -10.95 8.72
C GLU A 72 -1.30 -11.24 7.47
N TYR A 73 -0.30 -10.41 7.15
CA TYR A 73 0.56 -10.61 5.99
C TYR A 73 1.44 -11.86 6.12
N ALA A 74 1.74 -12.30 7.34
CA ALA A 74 2.44 -13.56 7.58
C ALA A 74 1.64 -14.77 7.12
N CYS A 75 0.30 -14.70 7.13
CA CYS A 75 -0.57 -15.80 6.75
C CYS A 75 -0.46 -16.18 5.27
N TYR A 76 -0.05 -15.24 4.41
CA TYR A 76 0.02 -15.44 2.95
C TYR A 76 1.34 -16.07 2.47
N LYS A 77 2.38 -16.14 3.31
CA LYS A 77 3.71 -16.61 2.90
C LYS A 77 3.73 -18.03 2.33
N ASP A 78 2.92 -18.91 2.90
CA ASP A 78 2.88 -20.33 2.54
C ASP A 78 1.61 -20.71 1.74
N GLN A 79 0.83 -19.71 1.31
CA GLN A 79 -0.43 -19.95 0.60
C GLN A 79 -0.20 -20.17 -0.88
N THR A 80 -1.14 -20.89 -1.51
CA THR A 80 -1.09 -21.12 -2.95
C THR A 80 -1.67 -19.94 -3.71
N CYS A 81 -0.82 -19.21 -4.43
CA CYS A 81 -1.22 -18.20 -5.41
C CYS A 81 -1.40 -18.88 -6.78
N ALA A 82 -2.64 -18.90 -7.28
CA ALA A 82 -2.99 -19.56 -8.54
C ALA A 82 -4.20 -18.88 -9.20
N ARG A 83 -4.43 -19.24 -10.47
CA ARG A 83 -5.62 -18.80 -11.20
C ARG A 83 -6.83 -19.56 -10.70
N GLN A 84 -7.89 -18.85 -10.32
CA GLN A 84 -9.12 -19.40 -9.75
C GLN A 84 -10.11 -19.80 -10.87
N ASP A 85 -11.25 -20.38 -10.48
CA ASP A 85 -12.28 -20.85 -11.42
C ASP A 85 -12.95 -19.72 -12.22
N ASP A 86 -12.86 -18.48 -11.72
CA ASP A 86 -13.32 -17.26 -12.41
C ASP A 86 -12.31 -16.74 -13.45
N GLY A 87 -11.12 -17.34 -13.52
CA GLY A 87 -10.05 -16.95 -14.42
C GLY A 87 -9.13 -15.86 -13.87
N GLU A 88 -9.36 -15.36 -12.65
CA GLU A 88 -8.54 -14.33 -12.01
C GLU A 88 -7.45 -14.96 -11.12
N CYS A 89 -6.33 -14.27 -10.96
CA CYS A 89 -5.32 -14.70 -9.98
C CYS A 89 -5.80 -14.41 -8.57
N GLY A 90 -5.67 -15.40 -7.67
CA GLY A 90 -6.12 -15.28 -6.30
C GLY A 90 -5.40 -16.24 -5.35
N TRP A 91 -5.49 -15.92 -4.06
CA TRP A 91 -5.07 -16.82 -3.01
C TRP A 91 -6.09 -17.95 -2.87
N THR A 92 -5.62 -19.18 -2.94
CA THR A 92 -6.45 -20.37 -2.74
C THR A 92 -7.01 -20.35 -1.32
N LYS A 93 -8.33 -20.41 -1.19
CA LYS A 93 -8.99 -20.45 0.12
C LYS A 93 -8.82 -21.81 0.76
N THR A 94 -8.18 -21.81 1.92
CA THR A 94 -7.96 -23.00 2.75
C THR A 94 -8.45 -22.72 4.17
N PRO A 95 -8.95 -23.73 4.89
CA PRO A 95 -9.30 -23.57 6.31
C PRO A 95 -8.14 -23.03 7.15
N GLU A 96 -6.91 -23.41 6.80
CA GLU A 96 -5.68 -22.96 7.47
C GLU A 96 -5.44 -21.46 7.26
N LEU A 97 -5.65 -20.96 6.04
CA LEU A 97 -5.57 -19.52 5.74
C LEU A 97 -6.64 -18.75 6.51
N ASP A 98 -7.88 -19.21 6.47
CA ASP A 98 -8.98 -18.51 7.13
C ASP A 98 -8.78 -18.49 8.66
N ALA A 99 -8.26 -19.57 9.25
CA ALA A 99 -7.90 -19.61 10.66
C ALA A 99 -6.76 -18.63 11.00
N CYS A 100 -5.71 -18.57 10.18
CA CYS A 100 -4.62 -17.62 10.39
C CYS A 100 -5.08 -16.17 10.27
N LEU A 101 -5.96 -15.87 9.31
CA LEU A 101 -6.51 -14.51 9.16
C LEU A 101 -7.42 -14.11 10.33
N ALA A 102 -8.08 -15.08 10.98
CA ALA A 102 -8.90 -14.85 12.16
C ALA A 102 -8.06 -14.63 13.43
N ASP A 103 -6.91 -15.29 13.55
CA ASP A 103 -5.96 -15.15 14.67
C ASP A 103 -4.51 -15.12 14.14
N PRO A 104 -4.05 -13.97 13.62
CA PRO A 104 -2.77 -13.87 12.96
C PRO A 104 -1.61 -13.95 13.96
N PRO A 105 -0.45 -14.51 13.56
CA PRO A 105 0.70 -14.62 14.43
C PRO A 105 1.20 -13.23 14.83
N PRO A 106 1.70 -13.04 16.07
CA PRO A 106 2.24 -11.77 16.51
C PRO A 106 3.42 -11.36 15.63
N VAL A 107 3.43 -10.09 15.23
CA VAL A 107 4.56 -9.50 14.51
C VAL A 107 5.77 -9.40 15.43
N GLN A 108 6.87 -10.05 15.03
CA GLN A 108 8.16 -10.05 15.73
C GLN A 108 9.00 -8.84 15.31
#